data_AF-A0A0M3AVG7-F1
#
_entry.id   AF-A0A0M3AVG7-F1
#
_cell.length_a   1.000
_cell.length_b   1.000
_cell.length_c   1.000
_cell.angle_alpha   90.00
_cell.angle_beta   90.00
_cell.angle_gamma   90.00
#
_symmetry.space_group_name_H-M   'P 1'
#
loop_
_entity.id
_entity.type
_entity.pdbx_description
1 polymer ?
#
loop_
_entity_poly.entity_id
_entity_poly.type
_entity_poly.pdbx_seq_one_letter_code
_entity_poly.pdbx_strand_id
1 'polypeptide(L)' 'MSHQCKGKVRHPTRQGAIIALRRVKNIAMDIYQCPSCKGWHLGRTREASRCADRITQVLDRHAAALAKRMEGRNG' A
#
# COMPACT_ATOMS: atom_id res chain seq x y z
N MET A 1 -20.12 3.69 12.70
CA MET A 1 -19.18 3.51 11.56
C MET A 1 -19.72 2.43 10.64
N SER A 2 -19.84 2.68 9.33
CA SER A 2 -20.24 1.64 8.37
C SER A 2 -19.24 0.47 8.39
N HIS A 3 -19.70 -0.78 8.36
CA HIS A 3 -18.85 -1.99 8.39
C HIS A 3 -17.67 -1.93 7.39
N GLN A 4 -17.84 -1.28 6.24
CA GLN A 4 -16.80 -1.07 5.21
C GLN A 4 -15.57 -0.24 5.63
N CYS A 5 -15.67 0.53 6.72
CA CYS A 5 -14.61 1.40 7.23
C CYS A 5 -13.89 0.82 8.44
N LYS A 6 -14.29 -0.36 8.94
CA LYS A 6 -13.69 -0.96 10.14
C LYS A 6 -12.19 -1.21 9.90
N GLY A 7 -11.36 -0.71 10.82
CA GLY A 7 -9.89 -0.80 10.75
C GLY A 7 -9.23 0.17 9.76
N LYS A 8 -9.99 1.00 9.04
CA LYS A 8 -9.42 2.01 8.12
C LYS A 8 -9.34 3.36 8.80
N VAL A 9 -8.20 4.02 8.68
CA VAL A 9 -8.03 5.42 9.10
C VAL A 9 -8.89 6.31 8.20
N ARG A 10 -9.75 7.13 8.80
CA ARG A 10 -10.59 8.12 8.12
C ARG A 10 -9.92 9.48 8.18
N HIS A 11 -9.71 10.10 7.02
CA HIS A 11 -9.26 11.49 6.92
C HIS A 11 -10.46 12.40 6.58
N PRO A 12 -10.64 13.52 7.29
CA PRO A 12 -11.74 14.45 7.02
C PRO A 12 -11.56 15.23 5.73
N THR A 13 -10.31 15.48 5.31
CA THR A 13 -9.98 16.23 4.10
C THR A 13 -9.11 15.40 3.15
N ARG A 14 -9.22 15.70 1.85
CA ARG A 14 -8.37 15.10 0.81
C ARG A 14 -6.89 15.35 1.09
N GLN A 15 -6.55 16.57 1.51
CA GLN A 15 -5.17 16.96 1.82
C GLN A 15 -4.59 16.13 2.97
N GLY A 16 -5.36 15.86 4.02
CA GLY A 16 -4.92 14.98 5.12
C GLY A 16 -4.61 13.56 4.63
N ALA A 17 -5.41 13.02 3.71
CA ALA A 17 -5.16 11.71 3.10
C ALA A 17 -3.91 11.72 2.20
N ILE A 18 -3.67 12.79 1.43
CA ILE A 18 -2.46 12.94 0.61
C ILE A 18 -1.20 12.95 1.48
N ILE A 19 -1.21 13.70 2.58
CA ILE A 19 -0.09 13.74 3.54
C ILE A 19 0.16 12.35 4.12
N ALA A 20 -0.90 11.63 4.50
CA ALA A 20 -0.79 10.26 4.99
C ALA A 20 -0.21 9.32 3.92
N LEU A 21 -0.68 9.39 2.66
CA LEU A 21 -0.19 8.57 1.57
C LEU A 21 1.32 8.78 1.33
N ARG A 22 1.77 10.03 1.34
CA ARG A 22 3.20 10.38 1.20
C ARG A 22 4.07 9.78 2.32
N ARG A 23 3.54 9.67 3.55
CA ARG A 23 4.25 9.06 4.68
C ARG A 23 4.35 7.54 4.58
N VAL A 24 3.33 6.88 4.01
CA VAL A 24 3.33 5.41 3.85
C VAL A 24 4.36 4.95 2.81
N LYS A 25 4.70 5.79 1.81
CA LYS A 25 5.67 5.49 0.74
C LYS A 25 5.42 4.15 0.02
N ASN A 26 4.15 3.76 -0.10
CA ASN A 26 3.76 2.52 -0.78
C ASN A 26 3.16 2.85 -2.14
N ILE A 27 3.87 2.47 -3.20
CA ILE A 27 3.47 2.73 -4.59
C ILE A 27 2.14 2.09 -4.97
N ALA A 28 1.74 1.01 -4.29
CA ALA A 28 0.48 0.30 -4.56
C ALA A 28 -0.74 0.86 -3.81
N MET A 29 -0.59 1.99 -3.11
CA MET A 29 -1.68 2.64 -2.38
C MET A 29 -2.13 3.92 -3.09
N ASP A 30 -3.42 4.20 -2.97
CA ASP A 30 -4.02 5.45 -3.43
C ASP A 30 -5.11 5.92 -2.46
N ILE A 31 -5.51 7.18 -2.58
CA ILE A 31 -6.61 7.76 -1.81
C ILE A 31 -7.94 7.57 -2.53
N TYR A 32 -8.99 7.27 -1.79
CA TYR A 32 -10.34 7.24 -2.32
C TYR A 32 -11.32 7.82 -1.29
N GLN A 33 -12.41 8.42 -1.78
CA GLN A 33 -13.50 8.86 -0.91
C GLN A 33 -14.47 7.69 -0.70
N CYS A 34 -14.76 7.34 0.56
CA CYS A 34 -15.71 6.29 0.85
C CYS A 34 -17.15 6.80 0.63
N PRO A 35 -17.98 6.09 -0.15
CA PRO A 35 -19.35 6.51 -0.42
C PRO A 35 -20.25 6.47 0.83
N SER A 36 -19.94 5.60 1.80
CA SER A 36 -20.73 5.40 3.04
C SER A 36 -20.40 6.42 4.13
N CYS A 37 -19.12 6.66 4.43
CA CYS A 37 -18.71 7.54 5.53
C CYS A 37 -18.29 8.96 5.08
N LYS A 38 -18.26 9.19 3.76
CA LYS A 38 -17.83 10.43 3.08
C LYS A 38 -16.41 10.89 3.37
N GLY A 39 -15.64 10.14 4.16
CA GLY A 39 -14.24 10.41 4.47
C GLY A 39 -13.28 9.86 3.43
N TRP A 40 -12.05 10.36 3.47
CA TRP A 40 -10.95 9.90 2.63
C TRP A 40 -10.19 8.77 3.31
N HIS A 41 -9.92 7.69 2.57
CA HIS A 41 -9.19 6.53 3.03
C HIS A 41 -8.06 6.21 2.07
N LEU A 42 -7.04 5.51 2.58
CA LEU A 42 -6.01 4.90 1.75
C LEU A 42 -6.42 3.45 1.46
N GLY A 43 -6.34 3.05 0.20
CA GLY A 43 -6.64 1.70 -0.27
C GLY A 43 -5.64 1.26 -1.31
N ARG A 44 -5.69 -0.02 -1.71
CA ARG A 44 -4.89 -0.49 -2.84
C ARG A 44 -5.38 0.17 -4.12
N THR A 45 -4.44 0.67 -4.92
CA THR A 45 -4.75 1.12 -6.28
C THR A 45 -5.19 -0.06 -7.14
N ARG A 46 -6.06 0.20 -8.12
CA ARG A 46 -6.42 -0.74 -9.20
C ARG A 46 -5.74 -0.37 -10.51
N GLU A 47 -4.89 0.65 -10.51
CA GLU A 47 -4.14 1.09 -11.67
C GLU A 47 -3.13 0.01 -12.08
N ALA A 48 -3.23 -0.47 -13.32
CA ALA A 48 -2.49 -1.63 -13.78
C ALA A 48 -0.96 -1.47 -13.66
N SER A 49 -0.45 -0.27 -13.99
CA SER A 49 0.98 0.09 -13.85
C SER A 49 1.48 -0.10 -12.41
N ARG A 50 0.78 0.48 -11.45
CA ARG A 50 1.16 0.45 -10.03
C ARG A 50 0.94 -0.93 -9.41
N CYS A 51 0.01 -1.73 -9.95
CA CYS A 51 -0.10 -3.15 -9.62
C CYS A 51 1.12 -3.95 -10.12
N ALA A 52 1.60 -3.69 -11.34
CA ALA A 52 2.81 -4.32 -11.87
C ALA A 52 4.05 -3.95 -11.02
N ASP A 53 4.22 -2.67 -10.67
CA ASP A 53 5.32 -2.21 -9.81
C ASP A 53 5.34 -2.94 -8.45
N ARG A 54 4.16 -3.22 -7.89
CA ARG A 54 4.01 -3.98 -6.65
C ARG A 54 4.46 -5.43 -6.79
N ILE A 55 4.14 -6.06 -7.92
CA ILE A 55 4.56 -7.44 -8.21
C ILE A 55 6.08 -7.49 -8.31
N THR A 56 6.68 -6.59 -9.09
CA THR A 56 8.14 -6.46 -9.21
C THR A 56 8.80 -6.30 -7.84
N GLN A 57 8.31 -5.37 -7.01
CA GLN A 57 8.84 -5.15 -5.66
C GLN A 57 8.78 -6.42 -4.77
N VAL A 58 7.75 -7.26 -4.91
CA VAL A 58 7.63 -8.51 -4.15
C VAL A 58 8.62 -9.55 -4.68
N LEU A 59 8.76 -9.67 -6.00
CA LEU A 59 9.70 -10.59 -6.64
C LEU A 59 11.15 -10.23 -6.27
N ASP A 60 11.53 -8.95 -6.33
CA ASP A 60 12.86 -8.48 -5.97
C ASP A 60 13.21 -8.81 -4.50
N ARG A 61 12.24 -8.60 -3.60
CA ARG A 61 12.41 -8.95 -2.18
C ARG A 61 12.61 -10.46 -1.99
N HIS A 62 11.86 -11.28 -2.73
CA HIS A 62 12.01 -12.74 -2.68
C HIS A 62 13.37 -13.16 -3.23
N ALA A 63 13.82 -12.62 -4.36
CA ALA A 63 15.12 -12.90 -4.95
C ALA A 63 16.26 -12.53 -3.97
N ALA A 64 16.20 -11.34 -3.36
CA ALA A 64 17.17 -10.92 -2.36
C ALA A 64 17.18 -11.82 -1.10
N ALA A 65 16.01 -12.29 -0.66
CA ALA A 65 15.92 -13.21 0.46
C ALA A 65 16.51 -14.59 0.14
N LEU A 66 16.33 -15.08 -1.09
CA LEU A 66 16.92 -16.34 -1.56
C LEU A 66 18.45 -16.23 -1.66
N ALA A 67 18.97 -15.13 -2.20
CA ALA A 67 20.41 -14.88 -2.29
C ALA A 67 21.08 -14.93 -0.91
N LYS A 68 20.52 -14.22 0.08
CA LYS A 68 21.02 -14.24 1.47
C LYS A 68 21.03 -15.64 2.10
N ARG A 69 20.05 -16.48 1.77
CA ARG A 69 19.99 -17.87 2.27
C ARG A 69 21.07 -18.75 1.66
N MET A 70 21.48 -18.48 0.42
CA MET A 70 22.55 -19.22 -0.24
C MET A 70 23.93 -18.83 0.33
N GLU A 71 24.15 -17.54 0.59
CA GLU A 71 25.40 -17.03 1.20
C GLU A 71 25.65 -17.64 2.59
N GLY A 72 24.62 -17.73 3.44
CA GLY A 72 24.75 -18.32 4.79
C GLY A 72 24.93 -19.84 4.83
N ARG A 73 24.89 -20.53 3.69
CA ARG A 73 25.07 -22.00 3.59
C ARG A 73 26.48 -22.42 3.20
N ASN A 74 27.30 -21.47 2.73
CA ASN A 74 28.68 -21.67 2.30
C ASN A 74 29.72 -21.17 3.33
N GLY A 75 29.30 -20.88 4.57
CA GLY A 75 30.16 -20.45 5.68
C GLY A 75 30.22 -21.47 6.80
#